data_AF-A0A645CT92-F1
#
_entry.id   AF-A0A645CT92-F1
#
_cell.length_a   1.000
_cell.length_b   1.000
_cell.length_c   1.000
_cell.angle_alpha   90.00
_cell.angle_beta   90.00
_cell.angle_gamma   90.00
#
_symmetry.space_group_name_H-M   'P 1'
#
loop_
_entity.id
_entity.type
_entity.pdbx_description
1 polymer ?
#
loop_
_entity_poly.entity_id
_entity_poly.type
_entity_poly.pdbx_seq_one_letter_code
_entity_poly.pdbx_strand_id
1 'polypeptide(L)'
;MVALTDGVIERSDGTGTMLGIDGLGKVELPPHLDGLMPFILLDLLDRSNFSRIEDDMLILALGFSEQIAPGARESLVRAIPQNMRLAAQLSAAAGALTERVYGDSRLAYYAELVTGEFLNNIIVHAFDNAQRLTPKIFYRLTLYDDRIVAAFIDRGKPWDYIAGTSGFGEESVDALYDLAQAGRGMRIIEEIVDRIERHRIGSLNVTHFVLSVDLAAEE
;
A
#
# COMPACT_ATOMS: atom_id res chain seq x y z
N MET A 1 -20.26 2.68 -4.19
CA MET A 1 -21.07 3.81 -3.68
C MET A 1 -20.15 4.75 -2.90
N VAL A 2 -20.21 6.05 -3.19
CA VAL A 2 -19.55 7.08 -2.38
C VAL A 2 -20.65 8.00 -1.86
N ALA A 3 -20.68 8.23 -0.55
CA ALA A 3 -21.53 9.21 0.11
C ALA A 3 -20.65 10.28 0.73
N LEU A 4 -21.08 11.53 0.62
CA LEU A 4 -20.32 12.71 1.04
C LEU A 4 -21.26 13.76 1.63
N THR A 5 -20.78 14.52 2.61
CA THR A 5 -21.51 15.70 3.14
C THR A 5 -21.33 16.91 2.22
N ASP A 6 -22.21 17.89 2.38
CA ASP A 6 -22.15 19.20 1.74
C ASP A 6 -20.83 19.94 2.03
N GLY A 7 -20.25 19.81 3.22
CA GLY A 7 -18.92 20.36 3.53
C GLY A 7 -17.80 19.97 2.54
N VAL A 8 -17.96 18.86 1.80
CA VAL A 8 -17.03 18.47 0.70
C VAL A 8 -17.24 19.32 -0.56
N ILE A 9 -18.50 19.62 -0.88
CA ILE A 9 -18.94 20.35 -2.07
C ILE A 9 -18.75 21.87 -1.89
N GLU A 10 -18.89 22.33 -0.64
CA GLU A 10 -18.79 23.74 -0.25
C GLU A 10 -17.35 24.22 -0.05
N ARG A 11 -16.34 23.34 -0.20
CA ARG A 11 -14.94 23.77 -0.22
C ARG A 11 -14.74 24.85 -1.26
N SER A 12 -14.08 25.93 -0.85
CA SER A 12 -13.92 27.13 -1.66
C SER A 12 -12.46 27.38 -2.01
N ASP A 13 -12.23 28.03 -3.16
CA ASP A 13 -10.91 28.46 -3.57
C ASP A 13 -10.52 29.81 -2.95
N GLY A 14 -9.33 30.31 -3.30
CA GLY A 14 -8.84 31.61 -2.81
C GLY A 14 -9.73 32.81 -3.19
N THR A 15 -10.64 32.65 -4.15
CA THR A 15 -11.59 33.67 -4.61
C THR A 15 -12.98 33.53 -3.95
N GLY A 16 -13.21 32.47 -3.17
CA GLY A 16 -14.50 32.14 -2.58
C GLY A 16 -15.42 31.37 -3.53
N THR A 17 -14.93 30.92 -4.69
CA THR A 17 -15.70 30.06 -5.58
C THR A 17 -15.75 28.65 -4.99
N MET A 18 -16.95 28.08 -4.83
CA MET A 18 -17.15 26.72 -4.31
C MET A 18 -16.87 25.67 -5.38
N LEU A 19 -16.42 24.48 -4.95
CA LEU A 19 -16.14 23.33 -5.81
C LEU A 19 -17.39 22.90 -6.59
N GLY A 20 -18.53 22.79 -5.90
CA GLY A 20 -19.78 22.32 -6.49
C GLY A 20 -19.74 20.84 -6.90
N ILE A 21 -20.91 20.27 -7.18
CA ILE A 21 -21.03 18.85 -7.60
C ILE A 21 -20.29 18.61 -8.92
N ASP A 22 -20.31 19.59 -9.82
CA ASP A 22 -19.64 19.51 -11.12
C ASP A 22 -18.11 19.51 -11.00
N GLY A 23 -17.56 20.08 -9.92
CA GLY A 23 -16.14 20.02 -9.59
C GLY A 23 -15.67 18.62 -9.21
N LEU A 24 -16.51 17.85 -8.50
CA LEU A 24 -16.23 16.46 -8.12
C LEU A 24 -16.22 15.52 -9.33
N GLY A 25 -17.08 15.77 -10.33
CA GLY A 25 -17.15 14.95 -11.55
C GLY A 25 -15.90 15.03 -12.46
N LYS A 26 -15.02 16.01 -12.22
CA LYS A 26 -13.75 16.18 -12.95
C LYS A 26 -12.56 15.51 -12.26
N VAL A 27 -12.77 14.94 -11.08
CA VAL A 27 -11.74 14.27 -10.30
C VAL A 27 -11.57 12.85 -10.84
N GLU A 28 -10.55 12.64 -11.68
CA GLU A 28 -10.20 11.31 -12.16
C GLU A 28 -9.67 10.44 -11.01
N LEU A 29 -10.28 9.28 -10.82
CA LEU A 29 -9.93 8.34 -9.76
C LEU A 29 -9.01 7.25 -10.34
N PRO A 30 -7.88 6.94 -9.69
CA PRO A 30 -7.04 5.82 -10.11
C PRO A 30 -7.83 4.51 -10.06
N PRO A 31 -7.81 3.68 -11.11
CA PRO A 31 -8.40 2.36 -11.05
C PRO A 31 -7.64 1.50 -10.01
N HIS A 32 -8.33 0.57 -9.35
CA HIS A 32 -7.79 -0.47 -8.45
C HIS A 32 -7.56 -0.12 -6.97
N LEU A 33 -8.06 1.01 -6.49
CA LEU A 33 -7.97 1.40 -5.07
C LEU A 33 -9.36 1.45 -4.39
N ASP A 34 -10.19 0.43 -4.61
CA ASP A 34 -11.61 0.39 -4.22
C ASP A 34 -11.88 0.61 -2.71
N GLY A 35 -10.86 0.45 -1.85
CA GLY A 35 -10.90 0.74 -0.42
C GLY A 35 -10.26 2.06 0.01
N LEU A 36 -9.54 2.76 -0.87
CA LEU A 36 -8.83 4.00 -0.56
C LEU A 36 -9.54 5.25 -1.09
N MET A 37 -10.68 5.07 -1.73
CA MET A 37 -11.52 6.12 -2.28
C MET A 37 -11.67 7.37 -1.39
N PRO A 38 -11.92 7.27 -0.07
CA PRO A 38 -12.01 8.46 0.78
C PRO A 38 -10.68 9.22 0.88
N PHE A 39 -9.55 8.51 0.94
CA PHE A 39 -8.22 9.12 1.05
C PHE A 39 -7.77 9.74 -0.26
N ILE A 40 -8.10 9.10 -1.39
CA ILE A 40 -7.84 9.63 -2.73
C ILE A 40 -8.61 10.94 -2.92
N LEU A 41 -9.90 10.95 -2.60
CA LEU A 41 -10.72 12.16 -2.71
C LEU A 41 -10.19 13.27 -1.80
N LEU A 42 -9.82 12.97 -0.55
CA LEU A 42 -9.21 13.97 0.33
C LEU A 42 -7.90 14.52 -0.22
N ASP A 43 -6.98 13.66 -0.66
CA ASP A 43 -5.70 14.08 -1.24
C ASP A 43 -5.88 14.94 -2.51
N LEU A 44 -6.84 14.59 -3.37
CA LEU A 44 -7.16 15.36 -4.57
C LEU A 44 -7.77 16.72 -4.23
N LEU A 45 -8.67 16.79 -3.23
CA LEU A 45 -9.23 18.05 -2.76
C LEU A 45 -8.15 18.93 -2.12
N ASP A 46 -7.25 18.36 -1.34
CA ASP A 46 -6.16 19.11 -0.70
C ASP A 46 -5.12 19.64 -1.69
N ARG A 47 -4.90 18.93 -2.81
CA ARG A 47 -4.04 19.39 -3.92
C ARG A 47 -4.74 20.35 -4.87
N SER A 48 -6.07 20.45 -4.81
CA SER A 48 -6.84 21.39 -5.61
C SER A 48 -6.71 22.81 -5.07
N ASN A 49 -7.17 23.80 -5.84
CA ASN A 49 -7.29 25.17 -5.37
C ASN A 49 -8.41 25.35 -4.31
N PHE A 50 -9.26 24.33 -4.08
CA PHE A 50 -10.39 24.35 -3.15
C PHE A 50 -10.00 23.83 -1.76
N SER A 51 -8.99 24.43 -1.14
CA SER A 51 -8.43 23.93 0.12
C SER A 51 -9.14 24.46 1.38
N ARG A 52 -9.96 25.52 1.27
CA ARG A 52 -10.68 26.07 2.43
C ARG A 52 -11.83 25.15 2.85
N ILE A 53 -11.89 24.86 4.14
CA ILE A 53 -12.94 24.04 4.77
C ILE A 53 -13.71 24.96 5.72
N GLU A 54 -15.01 25.08 5.50
CA GLU A 54 -15.90 25.94 6.31
C GLU A 54 -16.92 25.12 7.13
N ASP A 55 -17.05 23.82 6.85
CA ASP A 55 -17.96 22.89 7.53
C ASP A 55 -17.34 21.49 7.71
N ASP A 56 -17.95 20.66 8.54
CA ASP A 56 -17.53 19.29 8.81
C ASP A 56 -17.67 18.40 7.56
N MET A 57 -16.64 17.57 7.33
CA MET A 57 -16.58 16.68 6.17
C MET A 57 -16.69 15.21 6.57
N LEU A 58 -17.59 14.49 5.91
CA LEU A 58 -17.61 13.03 5.89
C LEU A 58 -17.50 12.54 4.45
N ILE A 59 -16.57 11.62 4.21
CA ILE A 59 -16.50 10.86 2.96
C ILE A 59 -16.58 9.38 3.32
N LEU A 60 -17.64 8.72 2.86
CA LEU A 60 -17.87 7.30 3.03
C LEU A 60 -17.83 6.61 1.67
N ALA A 61 -16.89 5.69 1.49
CA ALA A 61 -16.87 4.82 0.31
C ALA A 61 -17.20 3.38 0.72
N LEU A 62 -18.19 2.80 0.04
CA LEU A 62 -18.58 1.41 0.17
C LEU A 62 -18.53 0.78 -1.22
N GLY A 63 -17.61 -0.16 -1.40
CA GLY A 63 -17.48 -0.98 -2.60
C GLY A 63 -17.59 -2.46 -2.25
N PHE A 64 -18.25 -3.23 -3.11
CA PHE A 64 -18.21 -4.69 -3.02
C PHE A 64 -16.96 -5.17 -3.75
N SER A 65 -15.91 -5.47 -2.99
CA SER A 65 -14.67 -6.05 -3.52
C SER A 65 -14.81 -7.58 -3.64
N GLU A 66 -15.89 -8.08 -4.27
CA GLU A 66 -15.97 -9.50 -4.67
C GLU A 66 -15.28 -9.75 -6.02
N GLN A 67 -14.94 -8.70 -6.76
CA GLN A 67 -14.19 -8.84 -8.00
C GLN A 67 -12.70 -9.00 -7.70
N ILE A 68 -12.22 -10.23 -7.86
CA ILE A 68 -10.83 -10.50 -8.19
C ILE A 68 -10.47 -9.56 -9.35
N ALA A 69 -9.33 -8.86 -9.25
CA ALA A 69 -8.91 -7.90 -10.27
C ALA A 69 -8.96 -8.57 -11.67
N PRO A 70 -9.36 -7.87 -12.74
CA PRO A 70 -9.43 -8.47 -14.07
C PRO A 70 -8.13 -9.19 -14.44
N GLY A 71 -8.23 -10.47 -14.81
CA GLY A 71 -7.08 -11.32 -15.16
C GLY A 71 -6.34 -11.93 -13.96
N ALA A 72 -6.73 -11.65 -12.73
CA ALA A 72 -6.17 -12.33 -11.57
C ALA A 72 -6.82 -13.71 -11.38
N ARG A 73 -5.99 -14.70 -11.04
CA ARG A 73 -6.39 -16.04 -10.63
C ARG A 73 -7.05 -16.00 -9.26
N GLU A 74 -6.38 -15.36 -8.30
CA GLU A 74 -6.82 -15.26 -6.91
C GLU A 74 -6.29 -14.00 -6.22
N SER A 75 -6.91 -13.65 -5.09
CA SER A 75 -6.45 -12.55 -4.25
C SER A 75 -6.68 -12.82 -2.75
N LEU A 76 -5.72 -12.38 -1.93
CA LEU A 76 -5.82 -12.34 -0.47
C LEU A 76 -5.85 -10.89 -0.01
N VAL A 77 -6.98 -10.44 0.55
CA VAL A 77 -7.14 -9.09 1.09
C VAL A 77 -7.31 -9.15 2.61
N ARG A 78 -6.48 -8.42 3.36
CA ARG A 78 -6.55 -8.37 4.84
C ARG A 78 -6.25 -6.97 5.36
N ALA A 79 -6.84 -6.65 6.51
CA ALA A 79 -6.48 -5.48 7.29
C ALA A 79 -6.06 -5.95 8.68
N ILE A 80 -4.80 -5.71 9.05
CA ILE A 80 -4.24 -6.15 10.34
C ILE A 80 -3.88 -4.93 11.20
N PRO A 81 -4.02 -5.01 12.53
CA PRO A 81 -3.38 -4.03 13.40
C PRO A 81 -1.85 -4.22 13.38
N GLN A 82 -1.12 -3.28 13.97
CA GLN A 82 0.32 -3.40 14.21
C GLN A 82 0.63 -4.54 15.19
N ASN A 83 0.74 -5.76 14.68
CA ASN A 83 0.93 -6.95 15.49
C ASN A 83 1.78 -7.97 14.75
N MET A 84 2.98 -8.25 15.28
CA MET A 84 3.94 -9.15 14.67
C MET A 84 3.41 -10.58 14.47
N ARG A 85 2.58 -11.07 15.39
CA ARG A 85 1.99 -12.41 15.26
C ARG A 85 1.01 -12.47 14.09
N LEU A 86 0.18 -11.45 13.92
CA LEU A 86 -0.75 -11.37 12.78
C LEU A 86 -0.01 -11.12 11.47
N ALA A 87 1.08 -10.35 11.48
CA ALA A 87 1.96 -10.20 10.32
C ALA A 87 2.57 -11.53 9.88
N ALA A 88 3.08 -12.34 10.82
CA ALA A 88 3.60 -13.68 10.53
C ALA A 88 2.53 -14.63 9.97
N GLN A 89 1.31 -14.62 10.53
CA GLN A 89 0.20 -15.41 10.00
C GLN A 89 -0.20 -14.98 8.59
N LEU A 90 -0.21 -13.67 8.31
CA LEU A 90 -0.51 -13.13 7.00
C LEU A 90 0.55 -13.49 5.97
N SER A 91 1.83 -13.42 6.36
CA SER A 91 2.96 -13.86 5.56
C SER A 91 2.85 -15.34 5.17
N ALA A 92 2.62 -16.23 6.13
CA ALA A 92 2.42 -17.65 5.87
C ALA A 92 1.20 -17.91 4.96
N ALA A 93 0.11 -17.14 5.13
CA ALA A 93 -1.05 -17.24 4.26
C ALA A 93 -0.77 -16.78 2.81
N ALA A 94 0.13 -15.80 2.63
CA ALA A 94 0.58 -15.36 1.31
C ALA A 94 1.37 -16.46 0.59
N GLY A 95 2.31 -17.10 1.29
CA GLY A 95 3.05 -18.25 0.77
C GLY A 95 2.13 -19.42 0.43
N ALA A 96 1.25 -19.82 1.35
CA ALA A 96 0.32 -20.93 1.14
C ALA A 96 -0.66 -20.69 -0.02
N LEU A 97 -1.15 -19.46 -0.20
CA LEU A 97 -1.98 -19.10 -1.35
C LEU A 97 -1.20 -19.22 -2.66
N THR A 98 0.03 -18.71 -2.68
CA THR A 98 0.90 -18.71 -3.87
C THR A 98 1.25 -20.15 -4.28
N GLU A 99 1.62 -21.00 -3.32
CA GLU A 99 1.90 -22.43 -3.57
C GLU A 99 0.69 -23.13 -4.16
N ARG A 100 -0.50 -22.90 -3.61
CA ARG A 100 -1.73 -23.53 -4.09
C ARG A 100 -2.08 -23.13 -5.52
N VAL A 101 -1.75 -21.91 -5.94
CA VAL A 101 -2.13 -21.35 -7.24
C VAL A 101 -1.13 -21.67 -8.35
N TYR A 102 0.17 -21.70 -8.04
CA TYR A 102 1.22 -21.95 -9.03
C TYR A 102 1.91 -23.31 -8.90
N GLY A 103 1.82 -23.97 -7.75
CA GLY A 103 2.58 -25.21 -7.48
C GLY A 103 4.10 -25.01 -7.44
N ASP A 104 4.57 -23.77 -7.21
CA ASP A 104 5.99 -23.41 -7.19
C ASP A 104 6.41 -22.92 -5.79
N SER A 105 7.13 -23.78 -5.06
CA SER A 105 7.59 -23.52 -3.71
C SER A 105 8.58 -22.36 -3.61
N ARG A 106 9.29 -22.02 -4.69
CA ARG A 106 10.15 -20.85 -4.74
C ARG A 106 9.32 -19.57 -4.78
N LEU A 107 8.30 -19.49 -5.64
CA LEU A 107 7.38 -18.35 -5.68
C LEU A 107 6.62 -18.21 -4.35
N ALA A 108 6.20 -19.31 -3.75
CA ALA A 108 5.56 -19.31 -2.44
C ALA A 108 6.48 -18.72 -1.35
N TYR A 109 7.73 -19.16 -1.30
CA TYR A 109 8.74 -18.63 -0.38
C TYR A 109 8.99 -17.14 -0.61
N TYR A 110 9.10 -16.69 -1.85
CA TYR A 110 9.27 -15.27 -2.17
C TYR A 110 8.08 -14.42 -1.73
N ALA A 111 6.86 -14.87 -1.98
CA ALA A 111 5.66 -14.16 -1.54
C ALA A 111 5.56 -14.07 -0.01
N GLU A 112 5.90 -15.14 0.70
CA GLU A 112 6.00 -15.17 2.17
C GLU A 112 7.07 -14.17 2.64
N LEU A 113 8.29 -14.27 2.13
CA LEU A 113 9.42 -13.46 2.59
C LEU A 113 9.18 -11.96 2.36
N VAL A 114 8.76 -11.56 1.15
CA VAL A 114 8.43 -10.16 0.84
C VAL A 114 7.34 -9.64 1.77
N THR A 115 6.31 -10.45 2.03
CA THR A 115 5.21 -10.06 2.92
C THR A 115 5.65 -9.92 4.37
N GLY A 116 6.43 -10.87 4.88
CA GLY A 116 6.94 -10.86 6.25
C GLY A 116 7.89 -9.68 6.50
N GLU A 117 8.93 -9.55 5.67
CA GLU A 117 9.95 -8.52 5.81
C GLU A 117 9.33 -7.12 5.75
N PHE A 118 8.44 -6.87 4.78
CA PHE A 118 7.86 -5.55 4.64
C PHE A 118 6.84 -5.19 5.74
N LEU A 119 6.01 -6.14 6.18
CA LEU A 119 5.12 -5.90 7.32
C LEU A 119 5.90 -5.63 8.61
N ASN A 120 7.01 -6.34 8.82
CA ASN A 120 7.88 -6.08 9.96
C ASN A 120 8.45 -4.66 9.87
N ASN A 121 8.91 -4.23 8.69
CA ASN A 121 9.41 -2.86 8.50
C ASN A 121 8.35 -1.81 8.84
N ILE A 122 7.12 -2.00 8.38
CA ILE A 122 6.01 -1.10 8.71
C ILE A 122 5.77 -1.07 10.23
N ILE A 123 5.69 -2.22 10.88
CA ILE A 123 5.33 -2.31 12.31
C ILE A 123 6.44 -1.76 13.20
N VAL A 124 7.72 -2.05 12.91
CA VAL A 124 8.85 -1.59 13.75
C VAL A 124 9.18 -0.12 13.49
N HIS A 125 9.21 0.31 12.23
CA HIS A 125 9.84 1.57 11.87
C HIS A 125 8.85 2.67 11.48
N ALA A 126 7.66 2.31 10.99
CA ALA A 126 6.76 3.31 10.42
C ALA A 126 5.89 4.02 11.47
N PHE A 127 5.75 3.46 12.68
CA PHE A 127 4.87 4.00 13.72
C PHE A 127 5.64 4.32 15.00
N ASP A 128 5.64 5.60 15.40
CA ASP A 128 6.13 5.99 16.72
C ASP A 128 5.15 5.59 17.82
N ASN A 129 5.67 5.35 19.02
CA ASN A 129 4.99 4.88 20.25
C ASN A 129 3.81 5.75 20.77
N ALA A 130 3.30 6.72 19.99
CA ALA A 130 2.42 7.76 20.48
C ALA A 130 1.23 8.07 19.57
N GLN A 131 0.32 7.13 19.30
CA GLN A 131 -1.03 7.51 18.81
C GLN A 131 -2.16 6.67 19.41
N ARG A 132 -3.23 7.39 19.84
CA ARG A 132 -4.47 6.90 20.49
C ARG A 132 -5.38 6.06 19.58
N LEU A 133 -5.04 5.93 18.31
CA LEU A 133 -5.74 5.10 17.32
C LEU A 133 -4.75 4.05 16.84
N THR A 134 -5.03 2.77 17.01
CA THR A 134 -4.23 1.67 16.46
C THR A 134 -4.41 1.64 14.94
N PRO A 135 -3.47 2.19 14.15
CA PRO A 135 -3.56 2.20 12.70
C PRO A 135 -3.60 0.77 12.20
N LYS A 136 -4.48 0.50 11.23
CA LYS A 136 -4.48 -0.76 10.48
C LYS A 136 -3.53 -0.64 9.29
N ILE A 137 -2.88 -1.76 8.98
CA ILE A 137 -2.13 -1.98 7.74
C ILE A 137 -3.06 -2.78 6.84
N PHE A 138 -3.34 -2.28 5.64
CA PHE A 138 -4.07 -3.01 4.63
C PHE A 138 -3.09 -3.70 3.70
N TYR A 139 -3.41 -4.94 3.37
CA TYR A 139 -2.61 -5.79 2.52
C TYR A 139 -3.50 -6.43 1.46
N ARG A 140 -3.00 -6.49 0.24
CA ARG A 140 -3.58 -7.26 -0.84
C ARG A 140 -2.49 -8.01 -1.58
N LEU A 141 -2.57 -9.33 -1.61
CA LEU A 141 -1.85 -10.15 -2.59
C LEU A 141 -2.77 -10.41 -3.77
N THR A 142 -2.28 -10.26 -4.99
CA THR A 142 -3.02 -10.59 -6.20
C THR A 142 -2.14 -11.43 -7.11
N LEU A 143 -2.66 -12.59 -7.52
CA LEU A 143 -1.94 -13.59 -8.31
C LEU A 143 -2.49 -13.57 -9.74
N TYR A 144 -1.64 -13.31 -10.73
CA TYR A 144 -1.96 -13.30 -12.16
C TYR A 144 -1.26 -14.46 -12.89
N ASP A 145 -1.54 -14.68 -14.17
CA ASP A 145 -0.82 -15.69 -14.95
C ASP A 145 0.68 -15.39 -15.07
N ASP A 146 1.04 -14.11 -15.19
CA ASP A 146 2.39 -13.62 -15.53
C ASP A 146 3.12 -12.95 -14.36
N ARG A 147 2.42 -12.66 -13.25
CA ARG A 147 2.99 -11.92 -12.12
C ARG A 147 2.24 -12.10 -10.80
N ILE A 148 2.92 -11.77 -9.71
CA ILE A 148 2.40 -11.62 -8.37
C ILE A 148 2.53 -10.16 -7.97
N VAL A 149 1.47 -9.58 -7.39
CA VAL A 149 1.47 -8.20 -6.89
C VAL A 149 1.09 -8.19 -5.42
N ALA A 150 2.03 -7.78 -4.56
CA ALA A 150 1.79 -7.55 -3.13
C ALA A 150 1.68 -6.05 -2.84
N ALA A 151 0.50 -5.60 -2.43
CA ALA A 151 0.17 -4.22 -2.12
C ALA A 151 0.07 -4.02 -0.60
N PHE A 152 0.72 -3.00 -0.09
CA PHE A 152 0.73 -2.61 1.32
C PHE A 152 0.32 -1.15 1.45
N ILE A 153 -0.63 -0.89 2.35
CA ILE A 153 -1.15 0.44 2.59
C ILE A 153 -1.16 0.71 4.10
N ASP A 154 -0.45 1.75 4.51
CA ASP A 154 -0.26 2.11 5.92
C ASP A 154 -0.33 3.62 6.14
N ARG A 155 -0.48 4.02 7.41
CA ARG A 155 -0.46 5.42 7.87
C ARG A 155 0.83 5.78 8.61
N GLY A 156 1.88 5.02 8.36
CA GLY A 156 3.17 5.25 8.98
C GLY A 156 3.81 6.54 8.49
N LYS A 157 4.97 6.86 9.05
CA LYS A 157 5.77 8.01 8.63
C LYS A 157 5.97 7.99 7.11
N PRO A 158 5.97 9.17 6.47
CA PRO A 158 6.49 9.28 5.12
C PRO A 158 7.90 8.70 5.08
N TRP A 159 8.18 7.94 4.04
CA TRP A 159 9.52 7.56 3.68
C TRP A 159 9.59 7.48 2.16
N ASP A 160 10.72 7.88 1.60
CA ASP A 160 10.95 7.82 0.17
C ASP A 160 11.85 6.63 -0.12
N TYR A 161 11.37 5.72 -0.96
CA TYR A 161 12.19 4.66 -1.49
C TYR A 161 13.04 5.23 -2.63
N ILE A 162 14.36 5.20 -2.48
CA ILE A 162 15.28 5.50 -3.56
C ILE A 162 16.02 4.20 -3.89
N ALA A 163 15.77 3.67 -5.09
CA ALA A 163 16.42 2.44 -5.54
C ALA A 163 17.95 2.62 -5.56
N GLY A 164 18.68 1.68 -4.95
CA GLY A 164 20.14 1.68 -4.94
C GLY A 164 20.81 2.65 -3.96
N THR A 165 20.07 3.39 -3.12
CA THR A 165 20.66 4.15 -1.99
C THR A 165 20.85 3.32 -0.73
N SER A 166 20.59 2.02 -0.76
CA SER A 166 21.14 1.03 0.19
C SER A 166 22.65 0.81 -0.07
N GLY A 167 23.36 1.88 -0.43
CA GLY A 167 24.70 1.89 -0.99
C GLY A 167 25.79 1.83 0.06
N PHE A 168 26.77 0.97 -0.19
CA PHE A 168 28.10 1.04 0.44
C PHE A 168 28.77 2.36 0.05
N GLY A 169 28.69 3.36 0.92
CA GLY A 169 29.80 4.28 1.14
C GLY A 169 30.69 3.69 2.25
N GLU A 170 31.98 4.04 2.28
CA GLU A 170 32.85 3.74 3.43
C GLU A 170 32.27 4.39 4.70
N GLU A 171 31.38 3.69 5.41
CA GLU A 171 30.66 4.26 6.55
C GLU A 171 30.87 3.46 7.83
N SER A 172 30.87 4.21 8.92
CA SER A 172 31.30 3.83 10.27
C SER A 172 30.53 2.63 10.84
N VAL A 173 31.10 2.04 11.89
CA VAL A 173 30.50 0.91 12.65
C VAL A 173 29.06 1.20 13.10
N ASP A 174 28.71 2.46 13.33
CA ASP A 174 27.36 2.88 13.72
C ASP A 174 26.36 2.83 12.53
N ALA A 175 26.79 3.22 11.33
CA ALA A 175 25.98 3.07 10.11
C ALA A 175 25.73 1.59 9.78
N LEU A 176 26.70 0.71 10.05
CA LEU A 176 26.54 -0.74 9.94
C LEU A 176 25.54 -1.31 10.97
N TYR A 177 25.44 -0.72 12.16
CA TYR A 177 24.46 -1.11 13.19
C TYR A 177 23.02 -0.70 12.80
N ASP A 178 22.85 0.51 12.26
CA ASP A 178 21.55 0.99 11.76
C ASP A 178 21.12 0.22 10.49
N LEU A 179 22.07 -0.08 9.60
CA LEU A 179 21.84 -0.94 8.42
C LEU A 179 21.51 -2.39 8.81
N ALA A 180 22.05 -2.88 9.93
CA ALA A 180 21.76 -4.21 10.46
C ALA A 180 20.35 -4.34 11.04
N GLN A 181 19.74 -3.24 11.54
CA GLN A 181 18.38 -3.26 12.08
C GLN A 181 17.28 -2.91 11.05
N ALA A 182 17.57 -2.09 10.04
CA ALA A 182 16.54 -1.62 9.08
C ALA A 182 16.81 -1.97 7.61
N GLY A 183 18.04 -2.36 7.24
CA GLY A 183 18.46 -2.40 5.83
C GLY A 183 18.41 -3.76 5.15
N ARG A 184 18.53 -4.87 5.89
CA ARG A 184 18.64 -6.22 5.27
C ARG A 184 17.35 -6.69 4.63
N GLY A 185 16.21 -6.46 5.28
CA GLY A 185 14.90 -6.89 4.76
C GLY A 185 14.57 -6.27 3.41
N MET A 186 14.82 -4.97 3.24
CA MET A 186 14.62 -4.31 1.94
C MET A 186 15.58 -4.80 0.85
N ARG A 187 16.85 -5.09 1.18
CA ARG A 187 17.80 -5.66 0.20
C ARG A 187 17.38 -7.05 -0.28
N ILE A 188 16.90 -7.89 0.64
CA ILE A 188 16.33 -9.20 0.28
C ILE A 188 15.14 -9.03 -0.64
N ILE A 189 14.25 -8.07 -0.34
CA ILE A 189 13.10 -7.77 -1.21
C ILE A 189 13.57 -7.31 -2.60
N GLU A 190 14.55 -6.42 -2.67
CA GLU A 190 15.13 -5.92 -3.94
C GLU A 190 15.75 -7.01 -4.81
N GLU A 191 16.30 -8.07 -4.21
CA GLU A 191 16.84 -9.22 -4.95
C GLU A 191 15.76 -10.17 -5.47
N ILE A 192 14.55 -10.11 -4.91
CA ILE A 192 13.44 -11.01 -5.24
C ILE A 192 12.49 -10.39 -6.25
N VAL A 193 12.16 -9.11 -6.08
CA VAL A 193 11.09 -8.45 -6.82
C VAL A 193 11.64 -7.75 -8.06
N ASP A 194 10.92 -7.80 -9.18
CA ASP A 194 11.35 -7.12 -10.40
C ASP A 194 11.08 -5.61 -10.34
N ARG A 195 10.05 -5.22 -9.59
CA ARG A 195 9.64 -3.82 -9.49
C ARG A 195 9.05 -3.49 -8.13
N ILE A 196 9.47 -2.35 -7.60
CA ILE A 196 8.88 -1.71 -6.43
C ILE A 196 8.25 -0.41 -6.89
N GLU A 197 6.95 -0.23 -6.65
CA GLU A 197 6.25 1.03 -6.88
C GLU A 197 5.78 1.61 -5.57
N ARG A 198 5.99 2.90 -5.37
CA ARG A 198 5.57 3.57 -4.14
C ARG A 198 4.99 4.93 -4.46
N HIS A 199 3.88 5.24 -3.80
CA HIS A 199 3.28 6.57 -3.87
C HIS A 199 2.62 6.92 -2.54
N ARG A 200 2.45 8.23 -2.32
CA ARG A 200 1.81 8.78 -1.14
C ARG A 200 0.48 9.42 -1.54
N ILE A 201 -0.60 9.03 -0.87
CA ILE A 201 -1.95 9.57 -1.05
C ILE A 201 -2.38 10.18 0.28
N GLY A 202 -2.23 11.50 0.41
CA GLY A 202 -2.43 12.21 1.67
C GLY A 202 -1.54 11.65 2.78
N SER A 203 -2.18 11.05 3.79
CA SER A 203 -1.51 10.41 4.93
C SER A 203 -1.15 8.94 4.71
N LEU A 204 -1.53 8.34 3.58
CA LEU A 204 -1.29 6.94 3.28
C LEU A 204 -0.01 6.72 2.47
N ASN A 205 0.80 5.78 2.92
CA ASN A 205 1.82 5.16 2.10
C ASN A 205 1.16 4.01 1.32
N VAL A 206 1.40 3.92 0.02
CA VAL A 206 0.97 2.79 -0.82
C VAL A 206 2.21 2.22 -1.50
N THR A 207 2.54 0.97 -1.21
CA THR A 207 3.70 0.27 -1.78
C THR A 207 3.27 -1.01 -2.47
N HIS A 208 3.70 -1.20 -3.71
CA HIS A 208 3.51 -2.40 -4.50
C HIS A 208 4.85 -3.08 -4.75
N PHE A 209 4.87 -4.39 -4.57
CA PHE A 209 5.95 -5.26 -4.99
C PHE A 209 5.44 -6.16 -6.10
N VAL A 210 6.15 -6.20 -7.23
CA VAL A 210 5.81 -6.99 -8.40
C VAL A 210 6.89 -8.03 -8.62
N LEU A 211 6.48 -9.30 -8.70
CA LEU A 211 7.31 -10.46 -9.00
C LEU A 211 6.76 -11.14 -10.26
N SER A 212 7.62 -11.45 -11.21
CA SER A 212 7.27 -12.12 -12.47
C SER A 212 7.13 -13.62 -12.23
N VAL A 213 6.18 -14.22 -12.94
CA VAL A 213 5.88 -15.64 -12.85
C VAL A 213 6.32 -16.29 -14.15
N ASP A 214 7.53 -16.81 -14.15
CA ASP A 214 8.05 -17.64 -15.23
C ASP A 214 7.53 -19.07 -15.05
N LEU A 215 6.28 -19.30 -15.47
CA LEU A 215 5.80 -20.67 -15.65
C LEU A 215 6.54 -21.22 -16.87
N ALA A 216 7.57 -22.04 -16.62
CA ALA A 216 8.12 -22.87 -17.68
C ALA A 216 6.95 -23.60 -18.33
N ALA A 217 6.77 -23.42 -19.64
CA ALA A 217 5.76 -24.13 -20.40
C ALA A 217 6.00 -25.64 -20.18
N GLU A 218 5.11 -26.29 -19.44
CA GLU A 218 5.06 -27.75 -19.47
C GLU A 218 4.74 -28.14 -20.92
N GLU A 219 5.68 -28.86 -21.55
CA GLU A 219 5.61 -29.38 -22.92
C GLU A 219 4.39 -30.28 -23.17
#